data_AF-A0A6B3C9W8-F1
#
_entry.id   AF-A0A6B3C9W8-F1
#
_cell.length_a   1.000
_cell.length_b   1.000
_cell.length_c   1.000
_cell.angle_alpha   90.00
_cell.angle_beta   90.00
_cell.angle_gamma   90.00
#
_symmetry.space_group_name_H-M   'P 1'
#
loop_
_entity.id
_entity.type
_entity.pdbx_description
1 polymer ?
#
loop_
_entity_poly.entity_id
_entity_poly.type
_entity_poly.pdbx_seq_one_letter_code
_entity_poly.pdbx_strand_id
1 'polypeptide(L)' 'MQAHLARLSDRQVRIAGSWALNDTARDVLAHVQGRMDEVFDRPTPFTKNAFTVKGARPDNLTAEVM' A
#
# COMPACT_ATOMS: atom_id res chain seq x y z
N MET A 1 -25.45 21.66 -12.11
CA MET A 1 -24.90 20.48 -12.81
C MET A 1 -23.38 20.37 -12.67
N GLN A 2 -22.60 21.39 -13.07
CA GLN A 2 -21.12 21.34 -13.07
C GLN A 2 -20.48 21.01 -11.70
N ALA A 3 -20.97 21.57 -10.59
CA ALA A 3 -20.43 21.32 -9.26
C ALA A 3 -20.56 19.86 -8.77
N HIS A 4 -21.57 19.12 -9.24
CA HIS A 4 -21.75 17.71 -8.87
C HIS A 4 -20.75 16.81 -9.63
N LEU A 5 -20.49 17.13 -10.90
CA LEU A 5 -19.49 16.42 -11.70
C LEU A 5 -18.07 16.61 -11.13
N ALA A 6 -17.73 17.84 -10.69
CA ALA A 6 -16.44 18.13 -10.06
C ALA A 6 -16.21 17.37 -8.75
N ARG A 7 -17.25 17.21 -7.92
CA ARG A 7 -17.15 16.41 -6.68
C ARG A 7 -17.01 14.91 -6.95
N LEU A 8 -17.68 14.41 -8.00
CA LEU A 8 -17.53 13.02 -8.41
C LEU A 8 -16.10 12.76 -8.92
N SER A 9 -15.53 13.66 -9.72
CA SER A 9 -14.15 13.50 -10.20
C SER A 9 -13.14 13.52 -9.04
N ASP A 10 -13.27 14.43 -8.07
CA ASP A 10 -12.36 14.49 -6.92
C ASP A 10 -12.38 13.20 -6.09
N ARG A 11 -13.57 12.67 -5.81
CA ARG A 11 -13.72 11.40 -5.08
C ARG A 11 -13.06 10.24 -5.83
N GLN A 12 -13.27 10.14 -7.14
CA GLN A 12 -12.69 9.06 -7.94
C GLN A 12 -11.17 9.14 -8.00
N VAL A 13 -10.61 10.36 -8.10
CA VAL A 13 -9.16 10.58 -8.05
C VAL A 13 -8.58 10.13 -6.71
N ARG A 14 -9.23 10.45 -5.59
CA ARG A 14 -8.80 10.00 -4.26
C ARG A 14 -8.87 8.48 -4.09
N ILE A 15 -9.92 7.84 -4.62
CA ILE A 15 -10.05 6.37 -4.61
C ILE A 15 -8.91 5.74 -5.41
N ALA A 16 -8.69 6.19 -6.65
CA ALA A 16 -7.61 5.69 -7.49
C ALA A 16 -6.23 5.92 -6.85
N GLY A 17 -6.02 7.08 -6.22
CA GLY A 17 -4.81 7.37 -5.45
C GLY A 17 -4.60 6.39 -4.30
N SER A 18 -5.65 6.07 -3.54
CA SER A 18 -5.55 5.08 -2.45
C SER A 18 -5.20 3.68 -2.96
N TRP A 19 -5.71 3.28 -4.14
CA TRP A 19 -5.35 2.01 -4.76
C TRP A 19 -3.89 1.98 -5.18
N ALA A 20 -3.42 3.01 -5.91
CA ALA A 20 -2.04 3.09 -6.37
C ALA A 20 -1.03 3.06 -5.20
N LEU A 21 -1.33 3.76 -4.11
CA LEU A 21 -0.50 3.75 -2.90
C LEU A 21 -0.48 2.37 -2.23
N ASN A 22 -1.63 1.71 -2.14
CA ASN A 22 -1.73 0.39 -1.53
C ASN A 22 -1.05 -0.69 -2.37
N ASP A 23 -1.13 -0.61 -3.69
CA ASP A 23 -0.44 -1.54 -4.59
C ASP A 23 1.08 -1.36 -4.48
N THR A 24 1.55 -0.11 -4.50
CA THR A 24 2.98 0.19 -4.29
C THR A 24 3.47 -0.31 -2.93
N ALA A 25 2.70 -0.13 -1.86
CA ALA A 25 3.07 -0.61 -0.53
C ALA A 25 3.16 -2.13 -0.46
N ARG A 26 2.29 -2.86 -1.18
CA ARG A 26 2.37 -4.33 -1.29
C ARG A 26 3.62 -4.77 -2.04
N ASP A 27 3.96 -4.10 -3.14
CA ASP A 27 5.18 -4.40 -3.90
C ASP A 27 6.43 -4.18 -3.04
N VAL A 28 6.47 -3.10 -2.25
CA VAL A 28 7.55 -2.84 -1.30
C VAL A 28 7.63 -3.92 -0.22
N LEU A 29 6.50 -4.30 0.39
CA LEU A 29 6.48 -5.38 1.39
C LEU A 29 6.98 -6.70 0.78
N ALA A 30 6.50 -7.06 -0.40
CA ALA A 30 6.94 -8.27 -1.10
C ALA A 30 8.44 -8.23 -1.41
N HIS A 31 8.96 -7.08 -1.83
CA HIS A 31 10.40 -6.88 -2.04
C HIS A 31 11.20 -7.08 -0.75
N VAL A 32 10.77 -6.48 0.36
CA VAL A 32 11.42 -6.66 1.68
C VAL A 32 11.42 -8.14 2.09
N GLN A 33 10.28 -8.82 1.97
CA GLN A 33 10.17 -10.24 2.28
C GLN A 33 11.06 -11.11 1.38
N GLY A 34 11.17 -10.78 0.09
CA GLY A 34 12.08 -11.45 -0.83
C GLY A 34 13.56 -11.24 -0.47
N ARG A 35 13.94 -10.02 -0.07
CA ARG A 35 15.30 -9.73 0.41
C ARG A 35 15.66 -10.52 1.67
N MET A 36 14.68 -10.84 2.51
CA MET A 36 14.91 -11.68 3.70
C MET A 36 15.35 -13.09 3.33
N ASP A 37 14.88 -13.65 2.20
CA ASP A 37 15.33 -14.97 1.72
C ASP A 37 16.80 -14.98 1.28
N GLU A 38 17.33 -13.84 0.89
CA GLU A 38 18.72 -13.69 0.45
C GLU A 38 19.67 -13.40 1.61
N VAL A 39 19.20 -12.66 2.62
CA VAL A 39 20.05 -12.13 3.70
C VAL A 39 20.00 -13.00 4.97
N PHE A 40 18.85 -13.59 5.29
CA PHE A 40 18.70 -14.43 6.48
C PHE A 40 18.86 -15.91 6.14
N ASP A 41 19.44 -16.67 7.07
CA ASP A 41 19.52 -18.12 6.92
C ASP A 41 18.15 -18.75 7.24
N ARG A 42 17.45 -19.20 6.19
CA ARG A 42 16.17 -19.93 6.26
C ARG A 42 15.10 -19.19 7.09
N PRO A 43 14.74 -17.94 6.73
CA PRO A 43 13.70 -17.21 7.44
C PRO A 43 12.38 -17.96 7.41
N THR A 44 11.78 -18.15 8.58
CA THR A 44 10.46 -18.77 8.68
C THR A 44 9.37 -17.82 8.16
N PRO A 45 8.17 -18.33 7.79
CA PRO A 45 7.04 -17.46 7.47
C PRO A 45 6.71 -16.47 8.60
N PHE A 46 6.90 -16.87 9.87
CA PHE A 46 6.74 -15.99 11.02
C PHE A 46 7.73 -14.81 10.96
N THR A 47 8.99 -15.07 10.63
CA THR A 47 10.01 -14.03 10.46
C THR A 47 9.67 -13.09 9.30
N LYS A 48 9.25 -13.63 8.15
CA LYS A 48 8.87 -12.81 6.97
C LYS A 48 7.65 -11.93 7.21
N ASN A 49 6.71 -12.39 8.04
CA ASN A 49 5.50 -11.66 8.37
C ASN A 49 5.68 -10.68 9.55
N ALA A 50 6.92 -10.41 9.96
CA ALA A 50 7.22 -9.36 10.93
C ALA A 50 6.90 -7.96 10.39
N PHE A 51 6.96 -7.79 9.06
CA PHE A 51 6.60 -6.56 8.38
C PHE A 51 5.16 -6.60 7.86
N THR A 52 4.48 -5.46 7.91
CA THR A 52 3.07 -5.30 7.53
C THR A 52 2.84 -3.99 6.78
N VAL A 53 1.67 -3.86 6.16
CA VAL A 53 1.23 -2.63 5.50
C VAL A 53 0.04 -2.06 6.24
N LYS A 54 0.14 -0.79 6.62
CA LYS A 54 -1.02 0.05 6.97
C LYS A 54 -1.40 0.85 5.73
N GLY A 55 -2.51 0.45 5.11
CA GLY A 55 -2.92 1.00 3.82
C GLY A 55 -3.49 2.41 3.87
N ALA A 56 -3.35 3.12 2.75
CA ALA A 56 -3.99 4.38 2.44
C ALA A 56 -5.50 4.23 2.27
N ARG A 57 -6.22 5.31 2.59
CA ARG A 57 -7.67 5.45 2.44
C ARG A 57 -7.98 6.70 1.61
N PRO A 58 -9.15 6.81 0.95
CA PRO A 58 -9.49 7.99 0.15
C PRO A 58 -9.50 9.32 0.95
N ASP A 59 -9.69 9.26 2.27
CA ASP A 59 -9.63 10.39 3.20
C ASP A 59 -8.22 10.64 3.77
N ASN A 60 -7.32 9.64 3.71
CA ASN A 60 -5.93 9.72 4.12
C ASN A 60 -5.02 8.96 3.14
N LEU A 61 -4.44 9.69 2.18
CA LEU A 61 -3.59 9.15 1.10
C LEU A 61 -2.16 8.86 1.57
N THR A 62 -2.04 8.11 2.66
CA THR A 62 -0.76 7.68 3.24
C THR A 62 -0.79 6.18 3.44
N ALA A 63 0.18 5.47 2.86
CA ALA A 63 0.44 4.06 3.15
C ALA A 63 1.78 3.94 3.87
N GLU A 64 1.85 3.09 4.88
CA GLU A 64 3.04 2.85 5.70
C GLU A 64 3.41 1.37 5.64
N VAL A 65 4.69 1.08 5.40
CA VAL A 65 5.27 -0.26 5.53
C VAL A 65 6.06 -0.27 6.84
N MET A 66 5.68 -1.14 7.76
CA MET A 66 6.23 -1.25 9.12
C MET A 66 6.79 -2.63 9.36
#